data_AF-A0A2H0BCI8-F1
#
_entry.id   AF-A0A2H0BCI8-F1
#
_cell.length_a   1.000
_cell.length_b   1.000
_cell.length_c   1.000
_cell.angle_alpha   90.00
_cell.angle_beta   90.00
_cell.angle_gamma   90.00
#
_symmetry.space_group_name_H-M   'P 1'
#
loop_
_entity.id
_entity.type
_entity.pdbx_description
1 polymer ?
#
loop_
_entity_poly.entity_id
_entity_poly.type
_entity_poly.pdbx_seq_one_letter_code
_entity_poly.pdbx_strand_id
1 'polypeptide(L)'
;MDLTLDYKTFKKSVDSKTGNILFYRDDIKGLPDKVYQGDGFTVEIKNNQVYLIDIFNAEKILNNLLKSVKTEVAKNIICEPETKYRKTEKKGK
;
A
#
# COMPACT_ATOMS: atom_id res chain seq x y z
N MET A 1 -4.19 -17.48 -3.43
CA MET A 1 -4.55 -17.63 -2.00
C MET A 1 -5.07 -16.28 -1.59
N ASP A 2 -6.35 -16.17 -1.27
CA ASP A 2 -6.97 -14.88 -0.98
C ASP A 2 -6.68 -14.52 0.47
N LEU A 3 -5.76 -13.58 0.65
CA LEU A 3 -5.38 -13.05 1.94
C LEU A 3 -6.50 -12.14 2.43
N THR A 4 -7.04 -12.39 3.62
CA THR A 4 -8.09 -11.54 4.18
C THR A 4 -7.47 -10.43 5.02
N LEU A 5 -7.81 -9.18 4.70
CA LEU A 5 -7.39 -7.97 5.39
C LEU A 5 -8.63 -7.25 5.92
N ASP A 6 -8.90 -7.38 7.22
CA ASP A 6 -9.92 -6.58 7.90
C ASP A 6 -9.25 -5.52 8.79
N TYR A 7 -9.08 -4.33 8.23
CA TYR A 7 -8.41 -3.21 8.91
C TYR A 7 -9.09 -2.80 10.22
N LYS A 8 -10.39 -3.06 10.40
CA LYS A 8 -11.13 -2.64 11.60
C LYS A 8 -10.79 -3.48 12.83
N THR A 9 -10.24 -4.67 12.62
CA THR A 9 -9.86 -5.60 13.69
C THR A 9 -8.49 -5.29 14.29
N PHE A 10 -7.68 -4.47 13.62
CA PHE A 10 -6.35 -4.15 14.09
C PHE A 10 -6.37 -3.08 15.18
N LYS A 11 -5.65 -3.36 16.25
CA LYS A 11 -5.18 -2.37 17.20
C LYS A 11 -3.89 -1.76 16.69
N LYS A 12 -3.60 -0.52 17.09
CA LYS A 12 -2.40 0.22 16.71
C LYS A 12 -1.65 0.65 17.97
N SER A 13 -0.34 0.41 17.99
CA SER A 13 0.60 0.97 18.94
C SER A 13 1.70 1.74 18.20
N VAL A 14 2.18 2.82 18.78
CA VAL A 14 3.30 3.61 18.25
C VAL A 14 4.32 3.81 19.35
N ASP A 15 5.55 3.41 19.10
CA ASP A 15 6.67 3.70 19.99
C ASP A 15 7.06 5.17 19.86
N SER A 16 7.00 5.91 20.97
CA SER A 16 7.26 7.35 20.97
C SER A 16 8.74 7.72 20.83
N LYS A 17 9.67 6.78 21.03
CA LYS A 17 11.11 7.01 20.92
C LYS A 17 11.62 6.68 19.53
N THR A 18 11.17 5.57 18.95
CA THR A 18 11.66 5.08 17.65
C THR A 18 10.74 5.46 16.50
N GLY A 19 9.47 5.79 16.78
CA GLY A 19 8.45 5.98 15.75
C GLY A 19 7.98 4.67 15.12
N ASN A 20 8.37 3.52 15.68
CA ASN A 20 7.92 2.22 15.19
C ASN A 20 6.41 2.09 15.36
N ILE A 21 5.74 1.48 14.39
CA ILE A 21 4.30 1.33 14.38
C ILE A 21 3.97 -0.16 14.35
N LEU A 22 3.25 -0.63 15.36
CA LEU A 22 2.76 -2.00 15.42
C LEU A 22 1.25 -2.00 15.22
N PHE A 23 0.79 -2.67 14.18
CA PHE A 23 -0.61 -3.07 14.03
C PHE A 23 -0.74 -4.53 14.43
N TYR A 24 -1.66 -4.86 15.33
CA TYR A 24 -1.83 -6.23 15.80
C TYR A 24 -3.29 -6.55 16.12
N ARG A 25 -3.59 -7.84 16.11
CA ARG A 25 -4.87 -8.44 16.46
C ARG A 25 -4.69 -9.32 17.71
N ASP A 26 -5.55 -9.16 18.70
CA ASP A 26 -5.51 -9.92 19.95
C ASP A 26 -6.44 -11.15 19.95
N ASP A 27 -7.31 -11.26 18.94
CA ASP A 27 -8.19 -12.40 18.72
C ASP A 27 -7.45 -13.60 18.09
N ILE A 28 -6.26 -13.40 17.52
CA ILE A 28 -5.42 -14.44 16.94
C ILE A 28 -4.24 -14.74 17.88
N LYS A 29 -4.04 -16.02 18.20
CA LYS A 29 -3.02 -16.48 19.16
C LYS A 29 -2.14 -17.59 18.60
N GLY A 30 -0.97 -17.77 19.21
CA GLY A 30 0.02 -18.81 18.87
C GLY A 30 0.95 -18.39 17.72
N LEU A 31 1.77 -19.32 17.26
CA LEU A 31 2.80 -19.03 16.25
C LEU A 31 2.20 -18.71 14.86
N PRO A 32 2.87 -17.86 14.06
CA PRO A 32 2.46 -17.58 12.68
C PRO A 32 2.66 -18.80 11.77
N ASP A 33 1.80 -18.92 10.76
CA ASP A 33 1.99 -19.90 9.68
C ASP A 33 3.02 -19.39 8.67
N LYS A 34 3.06 -18.07 8.47
CA LYS A 34 3.99 -17.40 7.56
C LYS A 34 4.40 -16.04 8.11
N VAL A 35 5.65 -15.67 7.85
CA VAL A 35 6.21 -14.35 8.15
C VAL A 35 6.80 -13.80 6.86
N TYR A 36 6.41 -12.58 6.51
CA TYR A 36 6.97 -11.83 5.40
C TYR A 36 7.80 -10.69 5.97
N GLN A 37 9.11 -10.73 5.72
CA GLN A 37 10.01 -9.65 6.07
C GLN A 37 10.23 -8.78 4.83
N GLY A 38 9.85 -7.52 4.97
CA GLY A 38 10.13 -6.50 4.00
C GLY A 38 11.19 -5.53 4.51
N ASP A 39 11.59 -4.64 3.63
CA ASP A 39 12.59 -3.64 3.96
C ASP A 39 11.96 -2.50 4.79
N GLY A 40 12.07 -2.60 6.11
CA GLY A 40 11.49 -1.65 7.07
C GLY A 40 10.19 -2.11 7.73
N PHE A 41 9.74 -3.34 7.47
CA PHE A 41 8.54 -3.89 8.08
C PHE A 41 8.52 -5.44 8.11
N THR A 42 7.69 -5.99 8.98
CA THR A 42 7.37 -7.43 9.07
C THR A 42 5.86 -7.60 9.05
N VAL A 43 5.37 -8.62 8.35
CA VAL A 43 3.95 -9.03 8.34
C VAL A 43 3.86 -10.49 8.77
N GLU A 44 3.02 -10.79 9.75
CA GLU A 44 2.74 -12.15 10.19
C GLU A 44 1.32 -12.58 9.80
N ILE A 45 1.21 -13.81 9.32
CA ILE A 45 -0.02 -14.40 8.81
C ILE A 45 -0.30 -15.71 9.53
N LYS A 46 -1.56 -15.87 9.92
CA LYS A 46 -2.11 -17.09 10.52
C LYS A 46 -3.51 -17.34 10.02
N ASN A 47 -3.85 -18.59 9.70
CA ASN A 47 -5.15 -18.97 9.16
C ASN A 47 -5.54 -18.14 7.92
N ASN A 48 -4.58 -17.84 7.04
CA ASN A 48 -4.71 -16.95 5.86
C ASN A 48 -5.15 -15.51 6.18
N GLN A 49 -5.03 -15.08 7.43
CA GLN A 49 -5.33 -13.72 7.86
C GLN A 49 -4.03 -13.04 8.31
N VAL A 50 -3.86 -11.78 7.89
CA VAL A 50 -2.83 -10.94 8.52
C VAL A 50 -3.29 -10.63 9.94
N TYR A 51 -2.39 -10.79 10.90
CA TYR A 51 -2.69 -10.49 12.30
C TYR A 51 -1.67 -9.58 12.97
N LEU A 52 -0.49 -9.42 12.37
CA LEU A 52 0.54 -8.50 12.85
C LEU A 52 1.24 -7.82 11.68
N ILE A 53 1.42 -6.51 11.78
CA ILE A 53 2.25 -5.70 10.90
C ILE A 53 3.12 -4.82 11.79
N ASP A 54 4.42 -5.08 11.80
CA ASP A 54 5.40 -4.28 12.52
C ASP A 54 6.18 -3.42 11.53
N ILE A 55 6.11 -2.10 11.68
CA ILE A 55 6.84 -1.12 10.86
C ILE A 55 7.92 -0.51 11.73
N PHE A 56 9.16 -0.97 11.55
CA PHE A 56 10.33 -0.51 12.30
C PHE A 56 11.18 0.51 11.54
N ASN A 57 10.81 0.87 10.30
CA ASN A 57 11.39 1.99 9.57
C ASN A 57 10.32 2.70 8.72
N ALA A 58 9.53 3.56 9.36
CA ALA A 58 8.42 4.26 8.72
C ALA A 58 8.87 5.19 7.58
N GLU A 59 10.04 5.82 7.70
CA GLU A 59 10.60 6.68 6.64
C GLU A 59 10.84 5.89 5.35
N LYS A 60 11.39 4.68 5.47
CA LYS A 60 11.65 3.82 4.32
C LYS A 60 10.35 3.36 3.65
N ILE A 61 9.34 3.01 4.44
CA ILE A 61 8.00 2.68 3.92
C ILE A 61 7.40 3.86 3.16
N LEU A 62 7.45 5.06 3.74
CA LEU A 62 6.96 6.28 3.10
C LEU A 62 7.68 6.55 1.78
N ASN A 63 9.00 6.44 1.76
CA ASN A 63 9.79 6.63 0.54
C ASN A 63 9.43 5.63 -0.56
N ASN A 64 9.20 4.36 -0.21
CA ASN A 64 8.76 3.34 -1.16
C ASN A 64 7.34 3.62 -1.69
N LEU A 65 6.43 4.08 -0.82
CA LEU A 65 5.08 4.49 -1.20
C LEU A 65 5.10 5.70 -2.15
N LEU A 66 5.92 6.72 -1.87
CA LEU A 66 6.03 7.88 -2.74
C LEU A 66 6.60 7.53 -4.12
N LYS A 67 7.54 6.57 -4.18
CA LYS A 67 8.07 6.05 -5.46
C LYS A 67 7.00 5.30 -6.24
N SER A 68 6.18 4.48 -5.59
CA SER A 68 5.11 3.74 -6.27
C SER A 68 4.03 4.68 -6.82
N VAL A 69 3.66 5.72 -6.08
CA VAL A 69 2.71 6.76 -6.54
C VAL A 69 3.25 7.47 -7.78
N LYS A 70 4.52 7.92 -7.77
CA LYS A 70 5.15 8.54 -8.95
C LYS A 70 5.11 7.63 -10.17
N THR A 71 5.39 6.34 -9.96
CA THR A 71 5.39 5.33 -11.02
C THR A 71 4.00 5.17 -11.62
N GLU A 72 2.96 5.11 -10.79
CA GLU A 72 1.59 4.93 -11.24
C GLU A 72 1.06 6.16 -11.99
N VAL A 73 1.33 7.36 -11.48
CA VAL A 73 0.98 8.62 -12.16
C VAL A 73 1.67 8.70 -13.53
N ALA A 74 2.94 8.32 -13.62
CA ALA A 74 3.67 8.31 -14.89
C ALA A 74 3.07 7.35 -15.93
N LYS A 75 2.62 6.16 -15.52
CA LYS A 75 1.91 5.22 -16.42
C LYS A 75 0.62 5.81 -16.97
N ASN A 76 -0.13 6.55 -16.15
CA ASN A 76 -1.41 7.13 -16.54
C ASN A 76 -1.27 8.33 -17.48
N ILE A 77 -0.15 9.08 -17.42
CA ILE A 77 0.12 10.21 -18.32
C ILE A 77 0.53 9.76 -19.73
N ILE A 78 1.09 8.55 -19.89
CA ILE A 78 1.59 8.05 -21.18
C ILE A 78 0.47 7.41 -22.04
N CYS A 79 -0.78 7.32 -21.53
CA CYS A 79 -1.89 6.60 -22.18
C CYS A 79 -3.08 7.48 -22.60
N GLU A 80 -2.95 8.80 -22.76
CA GLU A 80 -3.98 9.61 -23.43
C GLU A 80 -3.65 9.77 -24.93
N PRO A 81 -4.36 9.08 -25.85
CA PRO A 81 -4.22 9.39 -27.27
C PRO A 81 -4.85 10.76 -27.54
N GLU A 82 -4.07 11.65 -28.15
CA GLU A 82 -4.48 12.99 -28.57
C GLU A 82 -5.84 12.95 -29.30
N THR A 83 -6.89 13.42 -28.64
CA THR A 83 -8.15 13.74 -29.32
C THR A 83 -7.92 14.94 -30.23
N LYS A 84 -7.78 14.62 -31.52
CA LYS A 84 -7.62 15.55 -32.65
C LYS A 84 -8.59 16.72 -32.56
N TYR A 85 -8.04 17.94 -32.47
CA TYR A 85 -8.75 19.17 -32.81
C TYR A 85 -9.22 19.13 -34.26
N ARG A 86 -10.51 18.88 -34.48
CA ARG A 86 -11.15 19.06 -35.79
C ARG A 86 -11.57 20.53 -35.91
N LYS A 87 -10.71 21.36 -36.51
CA LYS A 87 -11.12 22.69 -37.02
C LYS A 87 -12.20 22.46 -38.06
N THR A 88 -13.42 22.91 -37.78
CA THR A 88 -14.47 23.07 -38.78
C THR A 88 -14.13 24.27 -39.65
N GLU A 89 -13.56 24.02 -40.83
CA GLU A 89 -13.50 25.00 -41.89
C GLU A 89 -14.93 25.33 -42.36
N LYS A 90 -15.33 26.59 -42.18
CA LYS A 90 -16.47 27.17 -42.88
C LYS A 90 -16.21 27.13 -44.38
N LYS A 91 -17.04 26.43 -45.15
CA LYS A 91 -17.13 26.60 -46.61
C LYS A 91 -18.56 26.93 -47.04
N GLY A 92 -18.70 28.13 -47.61
CA GLY A 92 -19.67 28.52 -48.66
C GLY A 92 -21.11 28.72 -48.20
N LYS A 93 -21.88 29.63 -48.78
CA LYS A 93 -21.69 30.57 -49.89
C LYS A 93 -22.71 31.70 -49.68
#